data_AF-A0AAN4ZG88-F1
#
_entry.id   AF-A0AAN4ZG88-F1
#
_cell.length_a   1.000
_cell.length_b   1.000
_cell.length_c   1.000
_cell.angle_alpha   90.00
_cell.angle_beta   90.00
_cell.angle_gamma   90.00
#
_symmetry.space_group_name_H-M   'P 1'
#
loop_
_entity.id
_entity.type
_entity.pdbx_description
1 polymer ?
#
loop_
_entity_poly.entity_id
_entity_poly.type
_entity_poly.pdbx_seq_one_letter_code
_entity_poly.pdbx_strand_id
1 'polypeptide(L)'
;REKLYFLIDTLFKNAGSEYLVVHGNYVRYDRNNASTTGIIDFILKNSFAYYGGQLYQQHKGIPQGNNASPQIADLTLAIMEYQYIRNNIKVGHTLAFSLNRTFRYIDDLFHISEKRSEFKNNGKV
;
A
#
# COMPACT_ATOMS: atom_id res chain seq x y z
N ARG A 1 -4.70 8.63 0.13
CA ARG A 1 -4.85 8.94 -1.30
C ARG A 1 -3.51 9.37 -1.90
N GLU A 2 -2.90 10.47 -1.46
CA GLU A 2 -1.58 10.92 -1.97
C GLU A 2 -0.48 9.85 -1.96
N LYS A 3 -0.31 9.11 -0.85
CA LYS A 3 0.69 8.03 -0.77
C LYS A 3 0.43 6.88 -1.75
N LEU A 4 -0.84 6.57 -2.04
CA LEU A 4 -1.25 5.49 -2.93
C LEU A 4 -0.99 5.86 -4.41
N TYR A 5 -1.29 7.11 -4.80
CA TYR A 5 -0.94 7.58 -6.14
C TYR A 5 0.56 7.72 -6.32
N PHE A 6 1.28 8.24 -5.32
CA PHE A 6 2.74 8.24 -5.31
C PHE A 6 3.32 6.84 -5.57
N LEU A 7 2.68 5.80 -5.04
CA LEU A 7 3.09 4.43 -5.31
C LEU A 7 2.78 3.99 -6.72
N ILE A 8 1.57 4.21 -7.23
CA ILE A 8 1.25 3.85 -8.61
C ILE A 8 2.29 4.51 -9.51
N ASP A 9 2.53 5.80 -9.35
CA ASP A 9 3.54 6.53 -10.11
C ASP A 9 4.96 5.96 -9.92
N THR A 10 5.34 5.57 -8.70
CA THR A 10 6.67 4.99 -8.41
C THR A 10 6.85 3.59 -9.02
N LEU A 11 5.81 2.75 -8.97
CA LEU A 11 5.81 1.41 -9.57
C LEU A 11 5.91 1.49 -11.09
N PHE A 12 5.18 2.41 -11.70
CA PHE A 12 5.13 2.53 -13.16
C PHE A 12 6.22 3.45 -13.73
N LYS A 13 7.03 4.11 -12.88
CA LYS A 13 8.09 5.04 -13.30
C LYS A 13 9.08 4.45 -14.31
N ASN A 14 9.37 3.14 -14.21
CA ASN A 14 10.33 2.45 -15.08
C ASN A 14 9.67 1.47 -16.06
N ALA A 15 8.35 1.32 -16.03
CA ALA A 15 7.64 0.29 -16.80
C ALA A 15 7.31 0.72 -18.25
N GLY A 16 7.49 2.01 -18.59
CA GLY A 16 7.21 2.56 -19.93
C GLY A 16 5.74 2.47 -20.36
N SER A 17 4.86 2.11 -19.42
CA SER A 17 3.44 1.80 -19.62
C SER A 17 2.63 2.32 -18.43
N GLU A 18 1.45 2.85 -18.71
CA GLU A 18 0.61 3.56 -17.72
C GLU A 18 -0.61 2.74 -17.28
N TYR A 19 -0.96 1.67 -18.01
CA TYR A 19 -2.20 0.92 -17.81
C TYR A 19 -1.98 -0.59 -17.83
N LEU A 20 -2.81 -1.31 -17.05
CA LEU A 20 -3.02 -2.75 -17.19
C LEU A 20 -4.22 -2.96 -18.13
N VAL A 21 -4.03 -3.74 -19.19
CA VAL A 21 -5.07 -4.13 -20.15
C VAL A 21 -5.24 -5.64 -20.12
N VAL A 22 -6.47 -6.07 -19.88
CA VAL A 22 -6.84 -7.49 -19.89
C VAL A 22 -7.40 -7.84 -21.27
N HIS A 23 -6.83 -8.84 -21.93
CA HIS A 23 -7.29 -9.35 -23.22
C HIS A 23 -7.43 -10.88 -23.14
N GLY A 24 -8.65 -11.36 -23.01
CA GLY A 24 -8.91 -12.78 -22.68
C GLY A 24 -8.33 -13.13 -21.31
N ASN A 25 -7.47 -14.15 -21.25
CA ASN A 25 -6.77 -14.57 -20.02
C ASN A 25 -5.41 -13.88 -19.81
N TYR A 26 -5.04 -12.94 -20.68
CA TYR A 26 -3.74 -12.27 -20.62
C TYR A 26 -3.89 -10.86 -20.08
N VAL A 27 -3.00 -10.52 -19.15
CA VAL A 27 -2.83 -9.14 -18.68
C VAL A 27 -1.58 -8.58 -19.35
N ARG A 28 -1.74 -7.53 -20.15
CA ARG A 28 -0.67 -6.81 -20.84
C ARG A 28 -0.66 -5.35 -20.43
N TYR A 29 0.48 -4.69 -20.56
CA TYR A 29 0.55 -3.26 -20.32
C TYR A 29 0.16 -2.48 -21.58
N ASP A 30 -0.54 -1.35 -21.43
CA ASP A 30 -1.00 -0.48 -22.54
C ASP A 30 -0.83 1.01 -22.15
N ARG A 31 -1.04 1.91 -23.10
CA ARG A 31 -0.91 3.38 -22.98
C ARG A 31 -2.21 4.17 -23.30
N ASN A 32 -3.36 3.51 -23.53
CA ASN A 32 -4.57 4.18 -24.03
C ASN A 32 -5.88 3.97 -23.23
N ASN A 33 -5.85 3.39 -22.02
CA ASN A 33 -7.07 3.03 -21.26
C ASN A 33 -7.15 3.72 -19.90
N ALA A 34 -8.23 3.49 -19.13
CA ALA A 34 -8.42 4.12 -17.82
C ALA A 34 -7.22 3.86 -16.88
N SER A 35 -6.68 4.93 -16.28
CA SER A 35 -5.56 4.85 -15.32
C SER A 35 -5.86 3.88 -14.18
N THR A 36 -4.89 3.05 -13.82
CA THR A 36 -4.94 2.21 -12.61
C THR A 36 -5.30 3.05 -11.38
N THR A 37 -4.87 4.32 -11.33
CA THR A 37 -5.29 5.27 -10.30
C THR A 37 -6.81 5.53 -10.30
N GLY A 38 -7.40 5.72 -11.48
CA GLY A 38 -8.83 5.97 -11.67
C GLY A 38 -9.69 4.77 -11.27
N ILE A 39 -9.22 3.54 -11.56
CA ILE A 39 -9.91 2.31 -11.14
C ILE A 39 -9.92 2.19 -9.61
N ILE A 40 -8.77 2.40 -8.95
CA ILE A 40 -8.71 2.35 -7.49
C ILE A 40 -9.55 3.49 -6.88
N ASP A 41 -9.55 4.66 -7.48
CA ASP A 41 -10.38 5.78 -7.04
C ASP A 41 -11.86 5.48 -7.12
N PHE A 42 -12.28 4.82 -8.19
CA PHE A 42 -13.65 4.36 -8.34
C PHE A 42 -14.02 3.40 -7.21
N ILE A 43 -13.18 2.39 -6.94
CA ILE A 43 -13.42 1.40 -5.88
C ILE A 43 -13.52 2.07 -4.50
N LEU A 44 -12.60 2.98 -4.18
CA LEU A 44 -12.57 3.66 -2.88
C LEU A 44 -13.70 4.66 -2.69
N LYS A 45 -14.17 5.32 -3.75
CA LYS A 45 -15.27 6.29 -3.69
C LYS A 45 -16.65 5.64 -3.77
N ASN A 46 -16.78 4.50 -4.42
CA ASN A 46 -18.05 3.82 -4.66
C ASN A 46 -18.21 2.56 -3.80
N SER A 47 -17.69 2.60 -2.57
CA SER A 47 -17.97 1.56 -1.61
C SER A 47 -19.17 1.89 -0.74
N PHE A 48 -20.13 0.98 -0.73
CA PHE A 48 -21.35 1.08 0.05
C PHE A 48 -21.57 -0.21 0.87
N ALA A 49 -22.09 -0.04 2.07
CA ALA A 49 -22.52 -1.14 2.94
C ALA A 49 -24.02 -0.99 3.23
N TYR A 50 -24.75 -2.11 3.14
CA TYR A 50 -26.16 -2.16 3.49
C TYR A 50 -26.33 -2.76 4.89
N TYR A 51 -26.98 -2.03 5.79
CA TYR A 51 -27.19 -2.47 7.16
C TYR A 51 -28.48 -1.88 7.72
N GLY A 52 -29.33 -2.71 8.34
CA GLY A 52 -30.55 -2.25 9.02
C GLY A 52 -31.53 -1.49 8.10
N GLY A 53 -31.67 -1.93 6.84
CA GLY A 53 -32.55 -1.27 5.88
C GLY A 53 -31.96 -0.05 5.16
N GLN A 54 -30.76 0.37 5.55
CA GLN A 54 -30.13 1.62 5.10
C GLN A 54 -28.82 1.37 4.37
N LEU A 55 -28.52 2.25 3.41
CA LEU A 55 -27.29 2.23 2.62
C LEU A 55 -26.32 3.30 3.14
N TYR A 56 -25.09 2.89 3.44
CA TYR A 56 -24.03 3.76 3.96
C TYR A 56 -22.85 3.78 3.00
N GLN A 57 -22.33 4.96 2.70
CA GLN A 57 -21.11 5.11 1.90
C GLN A 57 -19.87 5.16 2.81
N GLN A 58 -18.86 4.35 2.49
CA GLN A 58 -17.60 4.37 3.22
C GLN A 58 -16.71 5.51 2.70
N HIS A 59 -16.45 6.52 3.54
CA HIS A 59 -15.59 7.65 3.18
C HIS A 59 -14.12 7.49 3.59
N LYS A 60 -13.81 6.54 4.49
CA LYS A 60 -12.48 6.35 5.06
C LYS A 60 -12.08 4.87 5.06
N GLY A 61 -10.82 4.62 4.71
CA GLY A 61 -10.25 3.28 4.66
C GLY A 61 -10.51 2.56 3.33
N ILE A 62 -10.10 1.30 3.30
CA ILE A 62 -10.32 0.38 2.18
C ILE A 62 -11.54 -0.48 2.53
N PRO A 63 -12.47 -0.71 1.60
CA PRO A 63 -13.69 -1.42 1.91
C PRO A 63 -13.47 -2.90 2.15
N GLN A 64 -13.87 -3.42 3.30
CA GLN A 64 -13.69 -4.84 3.61
C GLN A 64 -14.66 -5.69 2.78
N GLY A 65 -14.20 -6.88 2.34
CA GLY A 65 -15.02 -7.83 1.57
C GLY A 65 -15.01 -7.64 0.06
N ASN A 66 -14.40 -6.56 -0.46
CA ASN A 66 -14.15 -6.43 -1.90
C ASN A 66 -12.89 -7.23 -2.30
N ASN A 67 -12.91 -7.88 -3.46
CA ASN A 67 -11.85 -8.77 -3.95
C ASN A 67 -10.49 -8.07 -4.16
N ALA A 68 -10.49 -6.77 -4.46
CA ALA A 68 -9.28 -5.96 -4.64
C ALA A 68 -8.75 -5.36 -3.33
N SER A 69 -9.54 -5.38 -2.26
CA SER A 69 -9.20 -4.71 -1.01
C SER A 69 -7.97 -5.25 -0.30
N PRO A 70 -7.75 -6.57 -0.20
CA PRO A 70 -6.53 -7.10 0.39
C PRO A 70 -5.26 -6.60 -0.32
N GLN A 71 -5.29 -6.54 -1.66
CA GLN A 71 -4.17 -6.10 -2.47
C GLN A 71 -3.94 -4.59 -2.33
N ILE A 72 -5.01 -3.78 -2.32
CA ILE A 72 -4.88 -2.33 -2.08
C ILE A 72 -4.31 -2.05 -0.69
N ALA A 73 -4.70 -2.84 0.32
CA ALA A 73 -4.20 -2.71 1.69
C ALA A 73 -2.72 -3.07 1.79
N ASP A 74 -2.36 -4.26 1.29
CA ASP A 74 -0.97 -4.75 1.28
C ASP A 74 -0.04 -3.77 0.56
N LEU A 75 -0.48 -3.28 -0.59
CA LEU A 75 0.25 -2.32 -1.39
C LEU A 75 0.42 -0.98 -0.68
N THR A 76 -0.62 -0.51 0.01
CA THR A 76 -0.55 0.72 0.81
C THR A 76 0.48 0.59 1.94
N LEU A 77 0.50 -0.54 2.63
CA LEU A 77 1.42 -0.82 3.73
C LEU A 77 2.86 -0.96 3.25
N ALA A 78 3.09 -1.67 2.14
CA ALA A 78 4.42 -1.84 1.54
C ALA A 78 5.13 -0.50 1.24
N ILE A 79 4.38 0.55 0.89
CA ILE A 79 4.93 1.90 0.66
C ILE A 79 5.35 2.54 1.96
N MET A 80 4.49 2.42 2.98
CA MET A 80 4.76 3.02 4.27
C MET A 80 6.04 2.41 4.84
N GLU A 81 6.22 1.10 4.68
CA GLU A 81 7.45 0.37 4.99
C GLU A 81 8.63 0.87 4.16
N TYR A 82 8.49 0.95 2.84
CA TYR A 82 9.54 1.46 1.95
C TYR A 82 9.98 2.88 2.31
N GLN A 83 9.03 3.79 2.53
CA GLN A 83 9.31 5.16 2.93
C GLN A 83 10.02 5.20 4.29
N TYR A 84 9.57 4.38 5.25
CA TYR A 84 10.19 4.28 6.57
C TYR A 84 11.64 3.77 6.49
N ILE A 85 11.88 2.67 5.78
CA ILE A 85 13.21 2.08 5.58
C ILE A 85 14.12 3.07 4.86
N ARG A 86 13.66 3.64 3.74
CA ARG A 86 14.43 4.59 2.93
C ARG A 86 14.83 5.82 3.74
N ASN A 87 13.93 6.35 4.56
CA ASN A 87 14.23 7.49 5.41
C ASN A 87 15.27 7.14 6.48
N ASN A 88 15.21 5.95 7.08
CA ASN A 88 16.23 5.47 8.01
C ASN A 88 17.61 5.28 7.34
N ILE A 89 17.66 4.79 6.10
CA ILE A 89 18.92 4.68 5.32
C ILE A 89 19.53 6.06 5.10
N LYS A 90 18.72 7.05 4.69
CA LYS A 90 19.19 8.42 4.40
C LYS A 90 19.85 9.09 5.61
N VAL A 91 19.37 8.83 6.82
CA VAL A 91 19.93 9.39 8.05
C VAL A 91 21.03 8.50 8.66
N GLY A 92 21.46 7.44 7.96
CA GLY A 92 22.50 6.52 8.41
C GLY A 92 22.10 5.66 9.62
N HIS A 93 20.81 5.51 9.90
CA HIS A 93 20.34 4.83 11.09
C HIS A 93 20.47 3.30 10.95
N THR A 94 21.09 2.65 11.92
CA THR A 94 21.37 1.20 11.89
C THR A 94 20.11 0.33 11.84
N LEU A 95 18.95 0.89 12.24
CA LEU A 95 17.65 0.22 12.13
C LEU A 95 17.31 -0.15 10.68
N ALA A 96 17.77 0.61 9.69
CA ALA A 96 17.48 0.29 8.30
C ALA A 96 17.91 -1.14 7.92
N PHE A 97 19.04 -1.59 8.45
CA PHE A 97 19.55 -2.94 8.22
C PHE A 97 18.84 -4.00 9.06
N SER A 98 18.42 -3.67 10.29
CA SER A 98 17.70 -4.62 11.13
C SER A 98 16.31 -4.94 10.59
N LEU A 99 15.67 -3.98 9.91
CA LEU A 99 14.34 -4.14 9.35
C LEU A 99 14.25 -5.29 8.32
N ASN A 100 15.36 -5.82 7.82
CA ASN A 100 15.37 -7.04 6.99
C ASN A 100 14.87 -8.30 7.72
N ARG A 101 14.80 -8.27 9.06
CA ARG A 101 14.20 -9.31 9.91
C ARG A 101 12.76 -8.98 10.34
N THR A 102 12.11 -8.07 9.63
CA THR A 102 10.70 -7.73 9.82
C THR A 102 9.87 -8.50 8.81
N PHE A 103 8.85 -9.18 9.30
CA PHE A 103 7.90 -9.94 8.52
C PHE A 103 6.53 -9.34 8.75
N ARG A 104 5.78 -9.10 7.68
CA ARG A 104 4.41 -8.60 7.75
C ARG A 104 3.44 -9.63 7.16
N TYR A 105 2.33 -9.85 7.85
CA TYR A 105 1.19 -10.60 7.33
C TYR A 105 -0.07 -9.74 7.46
N ILE A 106 -0.52 -9.18 6.33
CA ILE A 106 -1.63 -8.22 6.28
C ILE A 106 -1.36 -7.05 7.23
N ASP A 107 -1.98 -7.05 8.42
CA ASP A 107 -1.86 -6.02 9.45
C ASP A 107 -0.93 -6.41 10.61
N ASP A 108 -0.52 -7.69 10.67
CA ASP A 108 0.38 -8.20 11.71
C ASP A 108 1.84 -7.98 11.31
N LEU A 109 2.65 -7.50 12.26
CA LEU A 109 4.08 -7.24 12.05
C LEU A 109 4.90 -7.94 13.12
N PHE A 110 5.86 -8.75 12.67
CA PHE A 110 6.75 -9.55 13.51
C PHE A 110 8.19 -9.18 13.22
N HIS A 111 8.97 -8.88 14.25
CA HIS A 111 10.37 -8.49 14.08
C HIS A 111 11.27 -9.30 15.00
N ILE A 112 12.37 -9.82 14.43
CA ILE A 112 13.37 -10.58 15.17
C ILE A 112 14.58 -9.68 15.43
N SER A 113 14.88 -9.46 16.72
CA SER A 113 16.03 -8.67 17.15
C SER A 113 16.71 -9.26 18.37
N GLU A 114 18.04 -9.20 18.38
CA GLU A 114 18.87 -9.43 19.56
C GLU A 114 18.96 -8.17 20.45
N LYS A 115 18.64 -6.99 19.89
CA LYS A 115 18.76 -5.69 20.56
C LYS A 115 17.43 -5.29 21.17
N ARG A 116 17.31 -5.43 22.49
CA ARG A 116 16.12 -4.98 23.25
C ARG A 116 15.79 -3.49 23.09
N SER A 117 16.74 -2.66 22.68
CA SER A 117 16.57 -1.22 22.44
C SER A 117 16.42 -0.83 20.97
N GLU A 118 16.27 -1.78 20.05
CA GLU A 118 16.31 -1.50 18.60
C GLU A 118 15.25 -0.49 18.14
N PHE A 119 14.05 -0.55 18.73
CA PHE A 119 12.95 0.40 18.46
C PHE A 119 12.75 1.44 19.56
N LYS A 120 13.64 1.51 20.56
CA LYS A 120 13.52 2.52 21.61
C LYS A 120 13.94 3.88 21.03
N ASN A 121 12.95 4.74 20.82
CA ASN A 121 13.18 6.16 20.58
C ASN A 121 13.96 6.75 21.78
N ASN A 122 14.98 7.55 21.48
CA ASN A 122 15.54 8.53 22.41
C ASN A 122 14.48 9.59 22.75
N GLY A 123 13.59 9.27 23.69
CA GLY A 123 12.82 10.21 24.52
C GLY A 123 12.33 11.51 23.87
N LYS A 124 11.53 11.46 22.81
CA LYS A 124 10.68 12.59 22.40
C LYS A 124 9.23 12.13 22.30
N VAL A 125 8.53 12.28 23.42
CA VAL A 125 7.09 12.50 23.51
C VAL A 125 6.86 14.00 23.35
#